data_AF-A0A7U5BF42-F1
#
_entry.id   AF-A0A7U5BF42-F1
#
_cell.length_a   1.000
_cell.length_b   1.000
_cell.length_c   1.000
_cell.angle_alpha   90.00
_cell.angle_beta   90.00
_cell.angle_gamma   90.00
#
_symmetry.space_group_name_H-M   'P 1'
#
loop_
_entity.id
_entity.type
_entity.pdbx_description
1 polymer ?
#
loop_
_entity_poly.entity_id
_entity_poly.type
_entity_poly.pdbx_seq_one_letter_code
_entity_poly.pdbx_strand_id
1 'polypeptide(L)'
;MASLYIKDQEANALAERLAAERGLTKTAAVKLALRHELERRAAPPPVEDRRPLRERMIDFWERHPLPPTLGPPADKAFFDSLSDDL
;
A
#
# COMPACT_ATOMS: atom_id res chain seq x y z
N MET A 1 2.27 -9.11 33.02
CA MET A 1 2.01 -9.45 31.61
C MET A 1 0.59 -9.98 31.52
N ALA A 2 -0.29 -9.35 30.74
CA ALA A 2 -1.63 -9.89 30.53
C ALA A 2 -1.57 -10.85 29.34
N SER A 3 -1.90 -12.13 29.56
CA SER A 3 -2.07 -13.10 28.48
C SER A 3 -3.49 -13.02 27.94
N LEU A 4 -3.63 -12.89 26.63
CA LEU A 4 -4.91 -13.04 25.95
C LEU A 4 -5.08 -14.52 25.59
N TYR A 5 -5.94 -15.24 26.33
CA TYR A 5 -6.26 -16.63 26.05
C TYR A 5 -7.59 -16.71 25.30
N ILE A 6 -7.54 -17.19 24.05
CA ILE A 6 -8.70 -17.33 23.19
C ILE A 6 -8.92 -18.82 22.96
N LYS A 7 -10.07 -19.33 23.40
CA LYS A 7 -10.45 -20.74 23.28
C LYS A 7 -11.37 -20.95 22.08
N ASP A 8 -10.89 -20.53 20.91
CA ASP A 8 -11.64 -20.53 19.66
C ASP A 8 -10.73 -21.01 18.52
N GLN A 9 -11.18 -22.04 17.80
CA GLN A 9 -10.38 -22.64 16.71
C GLN A 9 -10.29 -21.74 15.48
N GLU A 10 -11.36 -21.00 15.17
CA GLU A 10 -11.42 -20.12 14.01
C GLU A 10 -10.45 -18.94 14.18
N ALA A 11 -10.47 -18.30 15.35
CA ALA A 11 -9.54 -17.22 15.69
C ALA A 11 -8.08 -17.67 15.61
N ASN A 12 -7.77 -18.89 16.05
CA ASN A 12 -6.42 -19.44 15.95
C ASN A 12 -6.02 -19.71 14.49
N ALA A 13 -6.93 -20.24 13.66
CA ALA A 13 -6.69 -20.47 12.24
C ALA A 13 -6.46 -19.15 11.47
N LEU A 14 -7.25 -18.11 11.77
CA LEU A 14 -7.07 -16.78 11.18
C LEU A 14 -5.73 -16.15 11.56
N ALA A 15 -5.35 -16.24 12.84
CA ALA A 15 -4.07 -15.74 13.33
C ALA A 15 -2.88 -16.47 12.68
N GLU A 16 -3.01 -17.79 12.49
CA GLU A 16 -2.00 -18.62 11.84
C GLU A 16 -1.84 -18.30 10.36
N ARG A 17 -2.95 -18.15 9.64
CA ARG A 17 -2.93 -17.75 8.23
C ARG A 17 -2.30 -16.37 8.04
N LEU A 18 -2.72 -15.38 8.83
CA LEU A 18 -2.17 -14.03 8.74
C LEU A 18 -0.68 -13.99 9.10
N ALA A 19 -0.27 -14.79 10.08
CA ALA A 19 1.13 -14.96 10.44
C ALA A 19 1.96 -15.53 9.28
N ALA A 20 1.47 -16.60 8.64
CA ALA A 20 2.15 -17.22 7.50
C ALA A 20 2.26 -16.28 6.29
N GLU A 21 1.17 -15.60 5.92
CA GLU A 21 1.14 -14.67 4.77
C GLU A 21 2.07 -13.46 4.97
N ARG A 22 2.32 -13.05 6.22
CA ARG A 22 3.13 -11.86 6.54
C ARG A 22 4.53 -12.19 7.07
N GLY A 23 4.87 -13.48 7.24
CA GLY A 23 6.14 -13.89 7.84
C GLY A 23 6.28 -13.44 9.31
N LEU A 24 5.18 -13.41 10.06
CA LEU A 24 5.12 -12.93 11.44
C LEU A 24 4.83 -14.06 12.43
N THR A 25 5.04 -13.82 13.73
CA THR A 25 4.53 -14.71 14.78
C THR A 25 3.02 -14.56 14.92
N LYS A 26 2.30 -15.59 15.41
CA LYS A 26 0.85 -15.53 15.66
C LYS A 26 0.47 -14.32 16.53
N THR A 27 1.24 -14.03 17.58
CA THR A 27 1.00 -12.87 18.45
C THR A 27 1.20 -11.54 17.71
N ALA A 28 2.22 -11.43 16.85
CA ALA A 28 2.44 -10.23 16.05
C ALA A 28 1.32 -10.04 15.01
N ALA A 29 0.85 -11.12 14.39
CA ALA A 29 -0.28 -11.10 13.46
C ALA A 29 -1.57 -10.62 14.15
N VAL A 30 -1.88 -11.12 15.35
CA VAL A 30 -3.04 -10.66 16.13
C VAL A 30 -2.94 -9.18 16.47
N LYS A 31 -1.77 -8.70 16.93
CA LYS A 31 -1.55 -7.27 17.20
C LYS A 31 -1.75 -6.41 15.96
N LEU A 32 -1.22 -6.87 14.81
CA LEU A 32 -1.38 -6.18 13.53
C LEU A 32 -2.84 -6.08 13.11
N ALA A 33 -3.58 -7.18 13.19
CA ALA A 33 -5.00 -7.23 12.84
C ALA A 33 -5.84 -6.29 13.70
N LEU A 34 -5.64 -6.32 15.02
CA LEU A 34 -6.35 -5.46 15.97
C LEU A 34 -6.05 -3.98 15.71
N ARG A 35 -4.79 -3.62 15.47
CA ARG A 35 -4.41 -2.25 15.14
C ARG A 35 -5.08 -1.78 13.86
N HIS A 36 -5.01 -2.56 12.77
CA HIS A 36 -5.65 -2.19 11.51
C HIS A 36 -7.16 -2.03 11.64
N GLU A 37 -7.82 -2.84 12.47
CA GLU A 37 -9.27 -2.70 12.69
C GLU A 37 -9.62 -1.45 13.49
N LEU A 38 -8.82 -1.10 14.50
CA LEU A 38 -8.97 0.16 15.24
C LEU A 38 -8.70 1.36 14.34
N GLU A 39 -7.66 1.32 13.50
CA GLU A 39 -7.33 2.36 12.54
C GLU A 39 -8.44 2.52 11.49
N ARG A 40 -9.01 1.42 10.96
CA ARG A 40 -10.14 1.49 10.02
C ARG A 40 -11.38 2.17 10.61
N ARG A 41 -11.64 1.97 11.91
CA ARG A 41 -12.77 2.59 12.61
C ARG A 41 -12.49 4.03 13.01
N ALA A 42 -11.24 4.36 13.33
CA ALA A 42 -10.82 5.70 13.68
C ALA A 42 -10.62 6.60 12.45
N ALA A 43 -10.31 6.01 11.30
CA ALA A 43 -10.25 6.74 10.05
C ALA A 43 -11.65 7.26 9.71
N PRO A 44 -11.80 8.56 9.35
CA PRO A 44 -13.03 9.00 8.71
C PRO A 44 -13.30 8.07 7.52
N PRO A 45 -14.58 7.75 7.21
CA PRO A 45 -14.90 6.94 6.04
C PRO A 45 -14.11 7.52 4.86
N PRO A 46 -13.44 6.68 4.05
CA PRO A 46 -12.71 7.19 2.91
C PRO A 46 -13.67 8.09 2.16
N VAL A 47 -13.36 9.38 2.12
CA VAL A 47 -14.17 10.33 1.39
C VAL A 47 -14.09 9.82 -0.02
N GLU A 48 -15.18 9.22 -0.50
CA GLU A 48 -15.30 8.85 -1.90
C GLU A 48 -15.09 10.15 -2.65
N ASP A 49 -13.89 10.29 -3.21
CA ASP A 49 -13.53 11.45 -3.97
C ASP A 49 -14.30 11.37 -5.28
N ARG A 50 -15.50 11.94 -5.25
CA ARG A 50 -16.45 11.99 -6.37
C ARG A 50 -16.01 12.93 -7.48
N ARG A 51 -14.88 13.61 -7.32
CA ARG A 51 -14.31 14.44 -8.39
C ARG A 51 -13.96 13.56 -9.60
N PRO A 52 -14.13 14.07 -10.83
CA PRO A 52 -13.66 13.39 -12.04
C PRO A 52 -12.19 12.94 -11.90
N LEU A 53 -11.85 11.80 -12.52
CA LEU A 53 -10.47 11.26 -12.50
C LEU A 53 -9.43 12.32 -12.87
N ARG A 54 -9.73 13.19 -13.85
CA ARG A 54 -8.85 14.28 -14.29
C ARG A 54 -8.47 15.23 -13.15
N GLU A 55 -9.43 15.64 -12.33
CA GLU A 55 -9.20 16.56 -11.21
C GLU A 55 -8.38 15.89 -10.11
N ARG A 56 -8.68 14.62 -9.83
CA ARG A 56 -7.92 13.79 -8.87
C ARG A 56 -6.47 13.62 -9.29
N MET A 57 -6.23 13.44 -10.59
CA MET A 57 -4.88 13.33 -11.13
C MET A 57 -4.13 14.66 -11.01
N ILE A 58 -4.75 15.80 -11.35
CA ILE A 58 -4.10 17.12 -11.23
C ILE A 58 -3.64 17.36 -9.78
N ASP A 59 -4.55 17.17 -8.81
CA ASP A 59 -4.24 17.32 -7.39
C ASP A 59 -3.12 16.36 -6.93
N PHE A 60 -3.07 15.14 -7.46
CA PHE A 60 -1.98 14.21 -7.19
C PHE A 60 -0.63 14.72 -7.76
N TRP A 61 -0.61 15.21 -8.99
CA TRP A 61 0.61 15.76 -9.62
C TRP A 61 1.12 17.02 -8.92
N GLU A 62 0.22 17.86 -8.41
CA GLU A 62 0.58 19.04 -7.61
C GLU A 62 1.19 18.65 -6.26
N ARG A 63 0.64 17.62 -5.60
CA ARG A 63 1.16 17.11 -4.32
C ARG A 63 2.45 16.31 -4.47
N HIS A 64 2.68 15.72 -5.64
CA HIS A 64 3.84 14.89 -5.93
C HIS A 64 4.50 15.37 -7.22
N PRO A 65 5.15 16.56 -7.19
CA PRO A 65 5.82 17.09 -8.37
C PRO A 65 6.90 16.10 -8.82
N LEU A 66 7.01 15.92 -10.13
CA LEU A 66 8.11 15.16 -10.68
C LEU A 66 9.43 15.81 -10.26
N PRO A 67 10.46 15.01 -9.97
CA PRO A 67 11.81 15.55 -9.80
C PRO A 67 12.21 16.33 -11.06
N PRO A 68 13.12 17.31 -10.94
CA PRO A 68 13.63 18.04 -12.10
C PRO A 68 14.09 17.04 -13.17
N THR A 69 13.87 17.37 -14.44
CA THR A 69 14.25 16.50 -15.57
C THR A 69 15.71 16.13 -15.44
N LEU A 70 15.95 14.87 -15.06
CA LEU A 70 17.26 14.29 -14.88
C LEU A 70 17.69 13.71 -16.22
N GLY A 71 18.72 14.30 -16.82
CA GLY A 71 19.37 13.79 -18.01
C GLY A 71 19.07 14.57 -19.30
N PRO A 72 19.81 14.26 -20.38
CA PRO A 72 19.56 14.83 -21.70
C PRO A 72 18.15 14.43 -22.18
N PRO A 73 17.50 15.25 -23.03
CA PRO A 73 16.21 14.90 -23.60
C PRO A 73 16.33 13.54 -24.31
N ALA A 74 15.42 12.62 -23.99
CA ALA A 74 15.30 11.35 -24.69
C ALA A 74 14.81 11.64 -26.12
N ASP A 75 15.76 11.84 -27.02
CA ASP A 75 15.51 12.09 -28.44
C ASP A 75 15.32 10.78 -29.20
N LYS A 76 14.99 10.89 -30.50
CA LYS A 76 14.81 9.71 -31.34
C LYS A 76 16.07 8.83 -31.37
N ALA A 77 17.26 9.42 -31.36
CA ALA A 77 18.52 8.67 -31.35
C ALA A 77 18.69 7.85 -30.06
N PHE A 78 18.24 8.37 -28.91
CA PHE A 78 18.19 7.60 -27.66
C PHE A 78 17.27 6.38 -27.79
N PHE A 79 16.05 6.55 -28.30
CA PHE A 79 15.12 5.42 -28.45
C PHE A 79 15.57 4.40 -29.49
N ASP A 80 16.13 4.86 -30.61
CA ASP A 80 16.69 4.00 -31.65
C ASP A 80 17.86 3.16 -31.09
N SER A 81 18.67 3.73 -30.18
CA SER A 81 19.74 2.99 -29.47
C SER A 81 19.24 1.92 -28.48
N LEU A 82 18.00 2.03 -28.01
CA LEU A 82 17.38 1.04 -27.11
C LEU A 82 16.68 -0.08 -27.88
N SER A 83 16.30 0.15 -29.13
CA SER A 83 15.53 -0.80 -29.95
C SER A 83 16.39 -1.71 -30.84
N ASP A 84 17.73 -1.61 -30.78
CA ASP A 84 18.66 -2.32 -31.68
C ASP A 84 18.38 -2.05 -33.20
N ASP A 85 17.63 -1.00 -33.51
CA ASP A 85 17.36 -0.55 -34.88
C ASP A 85 18.43 0.47 -35.28
N LEU A 86 19.58 -0.02 -35.76
CA LEU A 86 20.60 0.78 -36.46
C LEU A 86 20.34 0.87 -37.96
#